data_AF-A0A0R0BDC4-F1
#
_entry.id   AF-A0A0R0BDC4-F1
#
_cell.length_a   1.000
_cell.length_b   1.000
_cell.length_c   1.000
_cell.angle_alpha   90.00
_cell.angle_beta   90.00
_cell.angle_gamma   90.00
#
_symmetry.space_group_name_H-M   'P 1'
#
loop_
_entity.id
_entity.type
_entity.pdbx_description
1 polymer ?
#
loop_
_entity_poly.entity_id
_entity_poly.type
_entity_poly.pdbx_seq_one_letter_code
_entity_poly.pdbx_strand_id
1 'polypeptide(L)'
;MQLDPDVRARYLERVAMLEERREECAGWEREATREQASQQIYLSALENALAGDRMAAACFVVAPWAVPDESSPAFQRLSEIYSTNAPALVESGIELGSWPMVRAAASALNSEAGMTSRLSLGAQKAYEISRLMQLGSEDAAMSQTFGYDAARYGAQISDPAILKRLDEDAGRKFQSQFHGTYSESTSFTKLCD
;
A
#
# COMPACT_ATOMS: atom_id res chain seq x y z
N MET A 1 -2.26 -10.31 -24.02
CA MET A 1 -1.64 -10.82 -22.78
C MET A 1 -2.52 -11.95 -22.27
N GLN A 2 -2.11 -13.20 -22.46
CA GLN A 2 -2.82 -14.37 -21.92
C GLN A 2 -2.35 -14.57 -20.48
N LEU A 3 -3.30 -14.66 -19.54
CA LEU A 3 -3.01 -15.03 -18.15
C LEU A 3 -2.48 -16.47 -18.13
N ASP A 4 -1.53 -16.73 -17.23
CA ASP A 4 -1.06 -18.08 -16.90
C ASP A 4 -2.27 -19.01 -16.66
N PRO A 5 -2.28 -20.23 -17.22
CA PRO A 5 -3.40 -21.17 -17.09
C PRO A 5 -3.83 -21.44 -15.63
N ASP A 6 -2.89 -21.50 -14.69
CA ASP A 6 -3.17 -21.78 -13.27
C ASP A 6 -3.71 -20.56 -12.54
N VAL A 7 -3.32 -19.36 -12.97
CA VAL A 7 -3.89 -18.10 -12.48
C VAL A 7 -5.30 -17.93 -13.03
N ARG A 8 -5.51 -18.24 -14.31
CA ARG A 8 -6.82 -18.20 -14.95
C ARG A 8 -7.79 -19.21 -14.32
N ALA A 9 -7.35 -20.42 -14.03
CA ALA A 9 -8.19 -21.44 -13.39
C ALA A 9 -8.65 -20.99 -12.00
N ARG A 10 -7.73 -20.51 -11.16
CA ARG A 10 -8.06 -19.99 -9.82
C ARG A 10 -8.95 -18.75 -9.86
N TYR A 11 -8.76 -17.88 -10.84
CA TYR A 11 -9.63 -16.73 -11.06
C TYR A 11 -11.06 -17.16 -11.41
N LEU A 12 -11.21 -18.07 -12.39
CA LEU A 12 -12.52 -18.58 -12.79
C LEU A 12 -13.23 -19.34 -11.68
N GLU A 13 -12.50 -20.08 -10.86
CA GLU A 13 -13.05 -20.76 -9.67
C GLU A 13 -13.58 -19.76 -8.63
N ARG A 14 -12.86 -18.67 -8.37
CA ARG A 14 -13.33 -17.60 -7.48
C ARG A 14 -14.54 -16.86 -8.05
N VAL A 15 -14.56 -16.60 -9.35
CA VAL A 15 -15.72 -15.99 -10.03
C VAL A 15 -16.94 -16.91 -9.93
N ALA A 16 -16.78 -18.20 -10.20
CA ALA A 16 -17.87 -19.17 -10.07
C ALA A 16 -18.43 -19.24 -8.64
N MET A 17 -17.56 -19.23 -7.63
CA MET A 17 -17.98 -19.20 -6.23
C MET A 17 -18.76 -17.91 -5.87
N LEU A 18 -18.37 -16.76 -6.43
CA LEU A 18 -19.12 -15.51 -6.25
C LEU A 18 -20.46 -15.53 -6.99
N GLU A 19 -20.51 -16.11 -8.19
CA GLU A 19 -21.74 -16.26 -8.97
C GLU A 19 -22.73 -17.22 -8.28
N GLU A 20 -22.25 -18.34 -7.73
CA GLU A 20 -23.04 -19.31 -6.97
C GLU A 20 -23.65 -18.71 -5.70
N ARG A 21 -22.94 -17.77 -5.06
CA ARG A 21 -23.39 -17.09 -3.83
C ARG A 21 -24.09 -15.76 -4.08
N ARG A 22 -24.28 -15.38 -5.33
CA ARG A 22 -24.89 -14.09 -5.70
C ARG A 22 -26.31 -13.93 -5.16
N GLU A 23 -27.08 -15.01 -5.11
CA GLU A 23 -28.42 -15.00 -4.53
C GLU A 23 -28.40 -14.73 -3.02
N GLU A 24 -27.36 -15.17 -2.31
CA GLU A 24 -27.15 -14.88 -0.89
C GLU A 24 -26.84 -13.38 -0.68
N CYS A 25 -26.16 -12.75 -1.65
CA CYS A 25 -25.88 -11.31 -1.64
C CYS A 25 -27.06 -10.45 -2.10
N ALA A 26 -28.09 -11.02 -2.73
CA ALA A 26 -29.18 -10.25 -3.36
C ALA A 26 -30.02 -9.40 -2.39
N GLY A 27 -30.06 -9.76 -1.10
CA GLY A 27 -30.67 -8.92 -0.06
C GLY A 27 -29.82 -7.69 0.24
N TRP A 28 -28.51 -7.90 0.42
CA TRP A 28 -27.56 -6.82 0.65
C TRP A 28 -27.42 -5.90 -0.56
N GLU A 29 -27.38 -6.42 -1.78
CA GLU A 29 -27.33 -5.61 -3.02
C GLU A 29 -28.54 -4.67 -3.19
N ARG A 30 -29.70 -5.04 -2.62
CA ARG A 30 -30.91 -4.21 -2.67
C ARG A 30 -30.90 -3.05 -1.67
N GLU A 31 -30.14 -3.17 -0.59
CA GLU A 31 -30.17 -2.24 0.55
C GLU A 31 -28.87 -1.43 0.67
N ALA A 32 -27.74 -1.98 0.24
CA ALA A 32 -26.44 -1.37 0.38
C ALA A 32 -26.21 -0.28 -0.67
N THR A 33 -25.85 0.91 -0.22
CA THR A 33 -25.41 1.97 -1.14
C THR A 33 -24.00 1.66 -1.64
N ARG A 34 -23.63 2.21 -2.80
CA ARG A 34 -22.26 2.13 -3.32
C ARG A 34 -21.23 2.66 -2.32
N GLU A 35 -21.60 3.65 -1.51
CA GLU A 35 -20.74 4.22 -0.47
C GLU A 35 -20.50 3.23 0.68
N GLN A 36 -21.55 2.53 1.14
CA GLN A 36 -21.43 1.49 2.17
C GLN A 36 -20.62 0.30 1.68
N ALA A 37 -20.84 -0.13 0.43
CA ALA A 37 -20.05 -1.18 -0.21
C ALA A 37 -18.56 -0.82 -0.27
N SER A 38 -18.27 0.42 -0.71
CA SER A 38 -16.92 0.94 -0.79
C SER A 38 -16.25 0.95 0.58
N GLN A 39 -16.92 1.52 1.60
CA GLN A 39 -16.42 1.54 2.97
C GLN A 39 -16.12 0.13 3.50
N GLN A 40 -17.00 -0.85 3.26
CA GLN A 40 -16.85 -2.20 3.79
C GLN A 40 -15.62 -2.92 3.21
N ILE A 41 -15.23 -2.65 1.96
CA ILE A 41 -14.01 -3.21 1.36
C ILE A 41 -12.77 -2.74 2.14
N TYR A 42 -12.69 -1.44 2.44
CA TYR A 42 -11.59 -0.90 3.24
C TYR A 42 -11.55 -1.47 4.66
N LEU A 43 -12.71 -1.59 5.31
CA LEU A 43 -12.80 -2.18 6.65
C LEU A 43 -12.36 -3.64 6.65
N SER A 44 -12.79 -4.41 5.65
CA SER A 44 -12.39 -5.82 5.50
C SER A 44 -10.89 -5.95 5.25
N ALA A 45 -10.30 -5.08 4.42
CA ALA A 45 -8.85 -5.06 4.21
C ALA A 45 -8.10 -4.73 5.51
N LEU A 46 -8.59 -3.77 6.30
CA LEU A 46 -8.01 -3.43 7.60
C LEU A 46 -8.14 -4.58 8.60
N GLU A 47 -9.29 -5.23 8.70
CA GLU A 47 -9.48 -6.38 9.60
C GLU A 47 -8.51 -7.52 9.29
N ASN A 48 -8.32 -7.85 8.01
CA ASN A 48 -7.34 -8.85 7.59
C ASN A 48 -5.91 -8.39 7.86
N ALA A 49 -5.60 -7.11 7.65
CA ALA A 49 -4.29 -6.53 7.98
C ALA A 49 -3.99 -6.66 9.48
N LEU A 50 -4.96 -6.35 10.33
CA LEU A 50 -4.85 -6.48 11.79
C LEU A 50 -4.74 -7.94 12.24
N ALA A 51 -5.30 -8.88 11.47
CA ALA A 51 -5.11 -10.32 11.67
C ALA A 51 -3.73 -10.83 11.19
N GLY A 52 -2.90 -9.98 10.58
CA GLY A 52 -1.54 -10.29 10.16
C GLY A 52 -1.37 -10.55 8.65
N ASP A 53 -2.42 -10.35 7.83
CA ASP A 53 -2.29 -10.43 6.38
C ASP A 53 -1.55 -9.21 5.82
N ARG A 54 -0.29 -9.44 5.42
CA ARG A 54 0.59 -8.40 4.91
C ARG A 54 0.15 -7.84 3.56
N MET A 55 -0.51 -8.65 2.74
CA MET A 55 -1.01 -8.19 1.44
C MET A 55 -2.25 -7.33 1.63
N ALA A 56 -3.17 -7.75 2.51
CA ALA A 56 -4.32 -6.92 2.90
C ALA A 56 -3.86 -5.57 3.49
N ALA A 57 -2.81 -5.57 4.32
CA ALA A 57 -2.22 -4.34 4.86
C ALA A 57 -1.70 -3.42 3.74
N ALA A 58 -0.94 -3.96 2.79
CA ALA A 58 -0.41 -3.18 1.67
C ALA A 58 -1.54 -2.64 0.77
N CYS A 59 -2.60 -3.42 0.57
CA CYS A 59 -3.78 -2.98 -0.19
C CYS A 59 -4.62 -1.94 0.53
N PHE A 60 -4.74 -2.04 1.85
CA PHE A 60 -5.32 -0.96 2.63
C PHE A 60 -4.55 0.34 2.41
N VAL A 61 -3.21 0.32 2.43
CA VAL A 61 -2.35 1.51 2.23
C VAL A 61 -2.37 2.05 0.80
N VAL A 62 -2.39 1.21 -0.24
CA VAL A 62 -2.55 1.68 -1.64
C VAL A 62 -3.95 2.23 -1.88
N ALA A 63 -4.95 1.72 -1.16
CA ALA A 63 -6.33 2.16 -1.23
C ALA A 63 -6.92 2.22 -2.66
N PRO A 64 -6.79 1.18 -3.49
CA PRO A 64 -7.12 1.22 -4.92
C PRO A 64 -8.63 1.26 -5.22
N TRP A 65 -9.47 1.04 -4.21
CA TRP A 65 -10.91 0.91 -4.38
C TRP A 65 -11.62 2.26 -4.53
N ALA A 66 -12.90 2.19 -4.91
CA ALA A 66 -13.73 3.39 -4.98
C ALA A 66 -13.86 4.02 -3.59
N VAL A 67 -13.80 5.36 -3.54
CA VAL A 67 -13.93 6.13 -2.30
C VAL A 67 -15.35 6.68 -2.20
N PRO A 68 -15.99 6.70 -1.01
CA PRO A 68 -17.27 7.38 -0.81
C PRO A 68 -17.19 8.88 -1.14
N ASP A 69 -18.33 9.54 -1.37
CA ASP A 69 -18.36 10.98 -1.63
C ASP A 69 -17.74 11.75 -0.47
N GLU A 70 -16.85 12.73 -0.75
CA GLU A 70 -16.11 13.47 0.28
C GLU A 70 -17.00 14.22 1.28
N SER A 71 -18.22 14.58 0.87
CA SER A 71 -19.20 15.24 1.74
C SER A 71 -19.98 14.27 2.63
N SER A 72 -19.89 12.97 2.37
CA SER A 72 -20.64 11.94 3.10
C SER A 72 -20.08 11.64 4.49
N PRO A 73 -20.92 11.26 5.48
CA PRO A 73 -20.45 10.73 6.76
C PRO A 73 -19.60 9.45 6.60
N ALA A 74 -19.85 8.66 5.54
CA ALA A 74 -19.08 7.45 5.24
C ALA A 74 -17.63 7.77 4.91
N PHE A 75 -17.39 8.83 4.13
CA PHE A 75 -16.04 9.32 3.83
C PHE A 75 -15.32 9.82 5.08
N GLN A 76 -15.98 10.63 5.92
CA GLN A 76 -15.38 11.16 7.14
C GLN A 76 -14.89 10.03 8.05
N ARG A 77 -15.74 9.04 8.28
CA ARG A 77 -15.38 7.85 9.07
C ARG A 77 -14.24 7.05 8.44
N LEU A 78 -14.29 6.84 7.12
CA LEU A 78 -13.22 6.11 6.43
C LEU A 78 -11.89 6.86 6.49
N SER A 79 -11.91 8.18 6.37
CA SER A 79 -10.74 9.06 6.48
C SER A 79 -10.08 9.00 7.86
N GLU A 80 -10.87 9.03 8.92
CA GLU A 80 -10.36 8.86 10.30
C GLU A 80 -9.73 7.49 10.49
N ILE A 81 -10.39 6.43 10.05
CA ILE A 81 -9.88 5.05 10.15
C ILE A 81 -8.58 4.90 9.36
N TYR A 82 -8.56 5.39 8.12
CA TYR A 82 -7.40 5.30 7.25
C TYR A 82 -6.20 6.06 7.82
N SER A 83 -6.38 7.35 8.16
CA SER A 83 -5.30 8.19 8.69
C SER A 83 -4.74 7.68 10.02
N THR A 84 -5.57 7.02 10.84
CA THR A 84 -5.14 6.41 12.10
C THR A 84 -4.31 5.14 11.88
N ASN A 85 -4.72 4.28 10.95
CA ASN A 85 -4.15 2.92 10.84
C ASN A 85 -3.05 2.81 9.79
N ALA A 86 -3.16 3.50 8.66
CA ALA A 86 -2.22 3.33 7.54
C ALA A 86 -0.75 3.62 7.92
N PRO A 87 -0.42 4.68 8.70
CA PRO A 87 0.97 4.92 9.11
C PRO A 87 1.56 3.78 9.95
N ALA A 88 0.77 3.20 10.87
CA ALA A 88 1.22 2.09 11.71
C ALA A 88 1.42 0.80 10.90
N LEU A 89 0.56 0.55 9.91
CA LEU A 89 0.71 -0.57 8.98
C LEU A 89 1.97 -0.41 8.12
N VAL A 90 2.26 0.80 7.64
CA VAL A 90 3.49 1.11 6.91
C VAL A 90 4.72 0.83 7.77
N GLU A 91 4.75 1.35 9.00
CA GLU A 91 5.85 1.12 9.94
C GLU A 91 6.10 -0.38 10.16
N SER A 92 5.05 -1.10 10.57
CA SER A 92 5.11 -2.52 10.87
C SER A 92 5.56 -3.34 9.66
N GLY A 93 5.03 -3.04 8.48
CA GLY A 93 5.41 -3.75 7.26
C GLY A 93 6.87 -3.51 6.85
N ILE A 94 7.40 -2.31 7.03
CA ILE A 94 8.81 -2.01 6.78
C ILE A 94 9.70 -2.76 7.77
N GLU A 95 9.37 -2.74 9.07
CA GLU A 95 10.13 -3.47 10.10
C GLU A 95 10.17 -4.98 9.87
N LEU A 96 9.16 -5.52 9.19
CA LEU A 96 9.05 -6.93 8.83
C LEU A 96 9.66 -7.28 7.46
N GLY A 97 10.32 -6.33 6.78
CA GLY A 97 10.94 -6.57 5.48
C GLY A 97 9.95 -6.75 4.32
N SER A 98 8.76 -6.13 4.39
CA SER A 98 7.70 -6.32 3.40
C SER A 98 7.88 -5.39 2.18
N TRP A 99 8.44 -5.90 1.08
CA TRP A 99 8.47 -5.17 -0.19
C TRP A 99 7.09 -4.70 -0.68
N PRO A 100 6.00 -5.49 -0.56
CA PRO A 100 4.66 -5.00 -0.86
C PRO A 100 4.29 -3.73 -0.09
N MET A 101 4.67 -3.64 1.20
CA MET A 101 4.37 -2.46 2.00
C MET A 101 5.21 -1.25 1.58
N VAL A 102 6.51 -1.43 1.32
CA VAL A 102 7.38 -0.33 0.86
C VAL A 102 6.82 0.26 -0.45
N ARG A 103 6.43 -0.61 -1.39
CA ARG A 103 5.80 -0.19 -2.66
C ARG A 103 4.46 0.51 -2.45
N ALA A 104 3.62 -0.04 -1.56
CA ALA A 104 2.34 0.57 -1.23
C ALA A 104 2.49 1.99 -0.70
N ALA A 105 3.42 2.17 0.26
CA ALA A 105 3.72 3.47 0.83
C ALA A 105 4.32 4.43 -0.20
N ALA A 106 5.24 3.96 -1.05
CA ALA A 106 5.82 4.77 -2.13
C ALA A 106 4.76 5.22 -3.16
N SER A 107 3.83 4.34 -3.53
CA SER A 107 2.71 4.68 -4.41
C SER A 107 1.79 5.72 -3.77
N ALA A 108 1.47 5.55 -2.48
CA ALA A 108 0.61 6.47 -1.75
C ALA A 108 1.25 7.86 -1.58
N LEU A 109 2.58 7.94 -1.37
CA LEU A 109 3.33 9.20 -1.28
C LEU A 109 3.30 10.04 -2.58
N ASN A 110 3.15 9.38 -3.72
CA ASN A 110 3.08 10.00 -5.04
C ASN A 110 1.64 10.26 -5.52
N SER A 111 0.63 9.84 -4.76
CA SER A 111 -0.78 9.99 -5.10
C SER A 111 -1.43 11.13 -4.31
N GLU A 112 -1.97 12.12 -5.03
CA GLU A 112 -2.69 13.26 -4.43
C GLU A 112 -4.21 13.06 -4.38
N ALA A 113 -4.71 11.86 -4.73
CA ALA A 113 -6.15 11.61 -4.88
C ALA A 113 -6.67 10.53 -3.92
N GLY A 114 -7.99 10.54 -3.68
CA GLY A 114 -8.68 9.50 -2.92
C GLY A 114 -8.20 9.37 -1.47
N MET A 115 -8.24 8.16 -0.93
CA MET A 115 -7.84 7.90 0.47
C MET A 115 -6.34 8.10 0.72
N THR A 116 -5.48 7.86 -0.27
CA THR A 116 -4.02 8.00 -0.08
C THR A 116 -3.60 9.42 0.24
N SER A 117 -4.38 10.43 -0.18
CA SER A 117 -4.17 11.84 0.22
C SER A 117 -4.22 12.07 1.74
N ARG A 118 -4.82 11.14 2.49
CA ARG A 118 -4.93 11.17 3.96
C ARG A 118 -3.77 10.46 4.66
N LEU A 119 -2.87 9.83 3.90
CA LEU A 119 -1.66 9.21 4.45
C LEU A 119 -0.65 10.31 4.77
N SER A 120 -0.54 10.66 6.05
CA SER A 120 0.47 11.61 6.52
C SER A 120 1.72 10.86 6.99
N LEU A 121 2.74 10.84 6.14
CA LEU A 121 4.08 10.39 6.51
C LEU A 121 5.02 11.60 6.49
N GLY A 122 5.69 11.85 7.62
CA GLY A 122 6.67 12.94 7.71
C GLY A 122 7.86 12.71 6.76
N ALA A 123 8.61 13.79 6.46
CA ALA A 123 9.73 13.75 5.53
C ALA A 123 10.77 12.65 5.83
N GLN A 124 11.00 12.33 7.11
CA GLN A 124 11.93 11.26 7.51
C GLN A 124 11.47 9.87 7.05
N LYS A 125 10.17 9.55 7.22
CA LYS A 125 9.63 8.25 6.80
C LYS A 125 9.52 8.17 5.28
N ALA A 126 9.13 9.26 4.62
CA ALA A 126 9.10 9.35 3.16
C ALA A 126 10.51 9.20 2.55
N TYR A 127 11.53 9.77 3.20
CA TYR A 127 12.94 9.56 2.84
C TYR A 127 13.33 8.08 2.95
N GLU A 128 13.06 7.44 4.08
CA GLU A 128 13.38 6.02 4.31
C GLU A 128 12.72 5.12 3.25
N ILE A 129 11.42 5.31 2.98
CA ILE A 129 10.69 4.55 1.96
C ILE A 129 11.35 4.73 0.58
N SER A 130 11.65 5.96 0.19
CA SER A 130 12.29 6.25 -1.10
C SER A 130 13.68 5.62 -1.18
N ARG A 131 14.42 5.63 -0.07
CA ARG A 131 15.76 5.02 -0.01
C ARG A 131 15.71 3.50 -0.09
N LEU A 132 14.74 2.87 0.58
CA LEU A 132 14.50 1.43 0.46
C LEU A 132 14.09 1.05 -0.97
N MET A 133 13.21 1.83 -1.62
CA MET A 133 12.87 1.63 -3.03
C MET A 133 14.08 1.75 -3.95
N GLN A 134 14.97 2.73 -3.71
CA GLN A 134 16.20 2.89 -4.45
C GLN A 134 17.12 1.67 -4.29
N LEU A 135 17.33 1.20 -3.06
CA LEU A 135 18.19 0.05 -2.75
C LEU A 135 17.61 -1.28 -3.27
N GLY A 136 16.29 -1.42 -3.21
CA GLY A 136 15.56 -2.61 -3.66
C GLY A 136 15.26 -2.66 -5.15
N SER A 137 15.70 -1.69 -5.95
CA SER A 137 15.47 -1.66 -7.39
C SER A 137 16.60 -2.33 -8.16
N GLU A 138 16.27 -3.37 -8.95
CA GLU A 138 17.21 -3.99 -9.90
C GLU A 138 17.46 -3.11 -11.13
N ASP A 139 16.46 -2.34 -11.52
CA ASP A 139 16.53 -1.43 -12.66
C ASP A 139 17.25 -0.13 -12.27
N ALA A 140 18.32 0.19 -13.00
CA ALA A 140 19.14 1.36 -12.71
C ALA A 140 18.39 2.69 -12.88
N ALA A 141 17.47 2.78 -13.84
CA ALA A 141 16.68 3.99 -14.05
C ALA A 141 15.66 4.18 -12.91
N MET A 142 14.99 3.11 -12.50
CA MET A 142 14.09 3.14 -11.33
C MET A 142 14.84 3.48 -10.05
N SER A 143 16.00 2.84 -9.82
CA SER A 143 16.86 3.16 -8.67
C SER A 143 17.25 4.65 -8.66
N GLN A 144 17.58 5.22 -9.83
CA GLN A 144 17.88 6.64 -9.96
C GLN A 144 16.66 7.51 -9.64
N THR A 145 15.47 7.18 -10.15
CA THR A 145 14.23 7.91 -9.84
C THR A 145 13.96 7.94 -8.34
N PHE A 146 14.03 6.80 -7.65
CA PHE A 146 13.83 6.77 -6.21
C PHE A 146 14.94 7.48 -5.42
N GLY A 147 16.15 7.54 -5.98
CA GLY A 147 17.22 8.39 -5.46
C GLY A 147 16.89 9.89 -5.52
N TYR A 148 16.26 10.36 -6.60
CA TYR A 148 15.76 11.73 -6.68
C TYR A 148 14.64 12.00 -5.65
N ASP A 149 13.71 11.06 -5.48
CA ASP A 149 12.66 11.18 -4.46
C ASP A 149 13.23 11.23 -3.05
N ALA A 150 14.20 10.36 -2.73
CA ALA A 150 14.91 10.38 -1.47
C ALA A 150 15.60 11.74 -1.26
N ALA A 151 16.30 12.27 -2.26
CA ALA A 151 16.92 13.60 -2.17
C ALA A 151 15.89 14.72 -1.92
N ARG A 152 14.72 14.67 -2.57
CA ARG A 152 13.64 15.64 -2.41
C ARG A 152 13.07 15.65 -0.99
N TYR A 153 12.84 14.48 -0.39
CA TYR A 153 12.39 14.40 1.01
C TYR A 153 13.52 14.74 1.99
N GLY A 154 14.75 14.34 1.67
CA GLY A 154 15.95 14.65 2.47
C GLY A 154 16.19 16.16 2.59
N ALA A 155 15.91 16.93 1.54
CA ALA A 155 16.02 18.39 1.56
C ALA A 155 15.06 19.08 2.55
N GLN A 156 14.01 18.39 3.00
CA GLN A 156 13.07 18.89 4.02
C GLN A 156 13.55 18.60 5.45
N ILE A 157 14.63 17.84 5.60
CA ILE A 157 15.24 17.48 6.88
C ILE A 157 16.40 18.44 7.15
N SER A 158 16.21 19.36 8.09
CA SER A 158 17.14 20.46 8.35
C SER A 158 18.45 20.04 9.02
N ASP A 159 18.47 18.91 9.73
CA ASP A 159 19.66 18.42 10.44
C ASP A 159 20.39 17.33 9.62
N PRO A 160 21.61 17.60 9.12
CA PRO A 160 22.41 16.62 8.39
C PRO A 160 22.73 15.35 9.18
N ALA A 161 22.81 15.42 10.51
CA ALA A 161 23.04 14.25 11.36
C ALA A 161 21.82 13.33 11.42
N ILE A 162 20.60 13.87 11.30
CA ILE A 162 19.39 13.05 11.14
C ILE A 162 19.42 12.36 9.78
N LEU A 163 19.70 13.09 8.71
CA LEU A 163 19.75 12.53 7.36
C LEU A 163 20.76 11.38 7.24
N LYS A 164 21.97 11.56 7.79
CA LYS A 164 22.99 10.51 7.83
C LYS A 164 22.51 9.26 8.57
N ARG A 165 21.86 9.42 9.73
CA ARG A 165 21.33 8.29 10.51
C ARG A 165 20.24 7.53 9.74
N LEU A 166 19.39 8.24 9.01
CA LEU A 166 18.34 7.63 8.19
C LEU A 166 18.92 6.83 7.01
N ASP A 167 19.96 7.35 6.35
CA ASP A 167 20.64 6.61 5.26
C ASP A 167 21.30 5.33 5.78
N GLU A 168 22.01 5.42 6.90
CA GLU A 168 22.61 4.26 7.57
C GLU A 168 21.54 3.24 8.00
N ASP A 169 20.41 3.71 8.51
CA ASP A 169 19.33 2.84 8.96
C ASP A 169 18.62 2.13 7.81
N ALA A 170 18.29 2.85 6.72
CA ALA A 170 17.74 2.26 5.51
C ALA A 170 18.69 1.20 4.92
N GLY A 171 20.00 1.46 4.90
CA GLY A 171 21.01 0.49 4.50
C GLY A 171 21.03 -0.75 5.40
N ARG A 172 20.97 -0.57 6.73
CA ARG A 172 20.87 -1.69 7.68
C ARG A 172 19.60 -2.51 7.47
N LYS A 173 18.43 -1.87 7.38
CA LYS A 173 17.14 -2.53 7.15
C LYS A 173 17.15 -3.33 5.85
N PHE A 174 17.65 -2.74 4.76
CA PHE A 174 17.79 -3.45 3.48
C PHE A 174 18.57 -4.75 3.64
N GLN A 175 19.70 -4.72 4.35
CA GLN A 175 20.53 -5.90 4.58
C GLN A 175 19.90 -6.90 5.55
N SER A 176 19.30 -6.44 6.66
CA SER A 176 18.85 -7.32 7.74
C SER A 176 17.41 -7.82 7.58
N GLN A 177 16.48 -6.92 7.26
CA GLN A 177 15.04 -7.19 7.17
C GLN A 177 14.65 -7.66 5.76
N PHE A 178 15.23 -7.04 4.74
CA PHE A 178 14.96 -7.39 3.33
C PHE A 178 16.02 -8.35 2.75
N HIS A 179 16.98 -8.80 3.57
CA HIS A 179 18.02 -9.77 3.19
C HIS A 179 18.86 -9.38 1.96
N GLY A 180 18.99 -8.07 1.67
CA GLY A 180 19.67 -7.57 0.48
C GLY A 180 19.00 -7.98 -0.84
N THR A 181 17.75 -8.45 -0.78
CA THR A 181 17.00 -8.91 -1.95
C THR A 181 16.28 -7.75 -2.60
N TYR A 182 16.20 -7.78 -3.92
CA TYR A 182 15.47 -6.77 -4.67
C TYR A 182 13.96 -7.02 -4.65
N SER A 183 13.19 -5.96 -4.89
CA SER A 183 11.75 -6.05 -5.11
C SER A 183 11.48 -6.63 -6.50
N GLU A 184 10.66 -7.68 -6.60
CA GLU A 184 10.23 -8.26 -7.88
C GLU A 184 9.67 -7.21 -8.86
N SER A 185 10.21 -7.19 -10.08
CA SER A 185 9.95 -6.18 -11.12
C SER A 185 8.54 -6.22 -11.72
N THR A 186 7.84 -7.37 -11.66
CA THR A 186 6.46 -7.52 -12.14
C THR A 186 5.40 -6.96 -11.18
N SER A 187 5.80 -6.50 -9.99
CA SER A 187 4.88 -6.10 -8.93
C SER A 187 4.59 -4.58 -8.85
N PHE A 188 5.17 -3.75 -9.71
CA PHE A 188 5.01 -2.29 -9.59
C PHE A 188 3.62 -1.77 -9.99
N THR A 189 2.82 -2.54 -10.72
CA THR A 189 1.53 -2.07 -11.28
C THR A 189 0.29 -2.80 -10.76
N LYS A 190 0.44 -3.87 -9.97
CA LYS A 190 -0.66 -4.79 -9.64
C LYS A 190 -0.58 -5.30 -8.20
N LEU A 191 -0.49 -4.39 -7.22
CA LEU A 191 -0.34 -4.81 -5.83
C LEU A 191 -1.63 -5.44 -5.26
N CYS A 192 -2.79 -5.09 -5.83
CA CYS A 192 -4.11 -5.40 -5.28
C CYS A 192 -5.15 -5.78 -6.36
N ASP A 193 -4.66 -6.27 -7.50
CA ASP A 193 -5.48 -6.78 -8.60
C ASP A 193 -6.11 -8.14 -8.27
#